data_AF-A0A956IQ42-F1
#
_entry.id   AF-A0A956IQ42-F1
#
_cell.length_a   1.000
_cell.length_b   1.000
_cell.length_c   1.000
_cell.angle_alpha   90.00
_cell.angle_beta   90.00
_cell.angle_gamma   90.00
#
_symmetry.space_group_name_H-M   'P 1'
#
loop_
_entity.id
_entity.type
_entity.pdbx_description
1 polymer ?
#
loop_
_entity_poly.entity_id
_entity_poly.type
_entity_poly.pdbx_seq_one_letter_code
_entity_poly.pdbx_strand_id
1 'polypeptide(L)'
;MAIELPALPWAKDALAPHISAETIDYHYGKHHNAYVTNLNKLIEGTDMASKSLEEIVKAAEGGMFNNAAQVWNHTFYWNSMKPGGGGAPSGKVADAIKDAFGSFDEFKKQFSDKAATLFGSGWAWLVKN
;
A
#
# COMPACT_ATOMS: atom_id res chain seq x y z
N MET A 1 -6.13 -20.93 -0.70
CA MET A 1 -4.68 -20.98 -0.39
C MET A 1 -4.40 -19.97 0.71
N ALA A 2 -3.39 -20.20 1.55
CA ALA A 2 -3.04 -19.23 2.58
C ALA A 2 -2.55 -17.92 1.94
N ILE A 3 -2.96 -16.78 2.50
CA ILE A 3 -2.40 -15.48 2.14
C ILE A 3 -1.02 -15.39 2.80
N GLU A 4 0.00 -15.02 2.03
CA GLU A 4 1.38 -14.89 2.51
C GLU A 4 1.76 -13.42 2.67
N LEU A 5 2.74 -13.15 3.55
CA LEU A 5 3.37 -11.85 3.65
C LEU A 5 4.41 -11.72 2.53
N PRO A 6 4.21 -10.86 1.52
CA PRO A 6 5.14 -10.76 0.40
C PRO A 6 6.47 -10.18 0.85
N ALA A 7 7.58 -10.74 0.39
CA ALA A 7 8.91 -10.21 0.70
C ALA A 7 9.05 -8.74 0.24
N LEU A 8 9.75 -7.93 1.04
CA LEU A 8 10.11 -6.57 0.64
C LEU A 8 10.99 -6.62 -0.63
N PRO A 9 10.79 -5.70 -1.59
CA PRO A 9 11.61 -5.65 -2.81
C PRO A 9 13.02 -5.05 -2.57
N TRP A 10 13.33 -4.67 -1.34
CA TRP A 10 14.58 -4.05 -0.92
C TRP A 10 14.92 -4.43 0.53
N ALA A 11 16.18 -4.22 0.92
CA ALA A 11 16.66 -4.50 2.28
C ALA A 11 16.07 -3.54 3.32
N LYS A 12 15.83 -4.02 4.53
CA LYS A 12 15.13 -3.30 5.63
C LYS A 12 15.59 -1.86 5.88
N ASP A 13 16.87 -1.56 5.72
CA ASP A 13 17.47 -0.24 5.94
C ASP A 13 17.58 0.62 4.68
N ALA A 14 17.20 0.10 3.52
CA ALA A 14 17.48 0.71 2.22
C ALA A 14 16.63 1.97 1.90
N LEU A 15 15.62 2.28 2.72
CA LEU A 15 14.84 3.51 2.62
C LEU A 15 15.29 4.61 3.60
N ALA A 16 16.29 4.35 4.45
CA ALA A 16 16.82 5.35 5.35
C ALA A 16 17.51 6.49 4.57
N PRO A 17 17.42 7.75 5.03
CA PRO A 17 16.79 8.20 6.28
C PRO A 17 15.30 8.52 6.16
N HIS A 18 14.68 8.37 4.99
CA HIS A 18 13.29 8.76 4.75
C HIS A 18 12.28 7.87 5.48
N ILE A 19 12.58 6.56 5.56
CA ILE A 19 11.89 5.61 6.44
C ILE A 19 12.96 4.79 7.15
N SER A 20 12.92 4.77 8.49
CA SER A 20 13.95 4.10 9.28
C SER A 20 13.79 2.58 9.25
N ALA A 21 14.90 1.87 9.47
CA ALA A 21 14.90 0.42 9.64
C ALA A 21 13.97 -0.04 10.79
N GLU A 22 13.87 0.76 11.86
CA GLU A 22 12.93 0.52 12.95
C GLU A 22 11.48 0.62 12.49
N THR A 23 11.14 1.64 11.69
CA THR A 23 9.80 1.73 11.10
C THR A 23 9.49 0.50 10.26
N ILE A 24 10.44 -0.04 9.50
CA ILE A 24 10.21 -1.26 8.71
C ILE A 24 9.99 -2.49 9.60
N ASP A 25 10.72 -2.65 10.71
CA ASP A 25 10.49 -3.76 11.66
C ASP A 25 9.06 -3.77 12.19
N TYR A 26 8.56 -2.60 12.57
CA TYR A 26 7.20 -2.49 13.10
C TYR A 26 6.17 -2.54 11.98
N HIS A 27 6.29 -1.70 10.96
CA HIS A 27 5.26 -1.51 9.94
C HIS A 27 5.11 -2.72 9.01
N TYR A 28 6.21 -3.28 8.53
CA TYR A 28 6.19 -4.52 7.74
C TYR A 28 6.17 -5.76 8.66
N GLY A 29 7.16 -5.86 9.56
CA GLY A 29 7.39 -7.08 10.34
C GLY A 29 6.30 -7.37 11.39
N LYS A 30 5.60 -6.35 11.89
CA LYS A 30 4.50 -6.52 12.86
C LYS A 30 3.14 -6.17 12.27
N HIS A 31 2.91 -4.95 11.80
CA HIS A 31 1.59 -4.49 11.36
C HIS A 31 1.11 -5.22 10.10
N HIS A 32 1.90 -5.23 9.03
CA HIS A 32 1.54 -5.95 7.80
C HIS A 32 1.38 -7.45 8.05
N ASN A 33 2.32 -8.06 8.77
CA ASN A 33 2.25 -9.46 9.17
C ASN A 33 1.00 -9.81 10.02
N ALA A 34 0.59 -8.91 10.93
CA ALA A 34 -0.61 -9.10 11.73
C ALA A 34 -1.88 -9.10 10.86
N TYR A 35 -1.97 -8.24 9.84
CA TYR A 35 -3.08 -8.26 8.89
C TYR A 35 -3.14 -9.59 8.12
N VAL A 36 -2.00 -10.12 7.66
CA VAL A 36 -1.93 -11.43 7.00
C VAL A 36 -2.39 -12.54 7.95
N THR A 37 -1.85 -12.57 9.17
CA THR A 37 -2.18 -13.58 10.18
C THR A 37 -3.68 -13.56 10.54
N ASN A 38 -4.24 -12.37 10.75
CA ASN A 38 -5.65 -12.21 11.08
C ASN A 38 -6.55 -12.55 9.91
N LEU A 39 -6.19 -12.16 8.68
CA LEU A 39 -6.96 -12.51 7.49
C LEU A 39 -7.06 -14.02 7.32
N ASN A 40 -5.94 -14.75 7.46
CA ASN A 40 -5.94 -16.21 7.36
C ASN A 40 -6.88 -16.87 8.38
N LYS A 41 -6.92 -16.36 9.62
CA LYS A 41 -7.89 -16.83 10.64
C LYS A 41 -9.34 -16.52 10.26
N LEU A 42 -9.59 -15.38 9.65
CA LEU A 42 -10.95 -14.94 9.30
C LEU A 42 -11.51 -15.69 8.09
N ILE A 43 -10.66 -16.07 7.13
CA ILE A 43 -11.10 -16.79 5.92
C ILE A 43 -11.22 -18.30 6.13
N GLU A 44 -10.61 -18.87 7.18
CA GLU A 44 -10.64 -20.30 7.48
C GLU A 44 -12.09 -20.81 7.61
N GLY A 45 -12.40 -21.92 6.93
CA GLY A 45 -13.74 -22.50 6.94
C GLY A 45 -14.80 -21.71 6.15
N THR A 46 -14.41 -20.65 5.43
CA THR A 46 -15.30 -19.86 4.58
C THR A 46 -14.99 -20.08 3.09
N ASP A 47 -15.91 -19.71 2.20
CA ASP A 47 -15.69 -19.72 0.75
C ASP A 47 -14.51 -18.83 0.31
N MET A 48 -14.16 -17.82 1.13
CA MET A 48 -13.06 -16.90 0.86
C MET A 48 -11.68 -17.58 0.95
N ALA A 49 -11.55 -18.72 1.65
CA ALA A 49 -10.28 -19.45 1.76
C ALA A 49 -9.72 -19.92 0.41
N SER A 50 -10.55 -20.00 -0.62
CA SER A 50 -10.18 -20.42 -1.97
C SER A 50 -9.89 -19.26 -2.93
N LYS A 51 -10.19 -18.01 -2.53
CA LYS A 51 -10.14 -16.82 -3.39
C LYS A 51 -8.78 -16.11 -3.35
N SER A 52 -8.52 -15.30 -4.37
CA SER A 52 -7.39 -14.37 -4.38
C SER A 52 -7.59 -13.23 -3.39
N LEU A 53 -6.50 -12.55 -3.00
CA LEU A 53 -6.58 -11.39 -2.13
C LEU A 53 -7.51 -10.30 -2.69
N GLU A 54 -7.41 -10.00 -3.99
CA GLU A 54 -8.25 -9.01 -4.67
C GLU A 54 -9.73 -9.41 -4.69
N GLU A 55 -10.02 -10.69 -4.87
CA GLU A 55 -11.39 -11.20 -4.82
C GLU A 55 -11.98 -11.06 -3.41
N ILE A 56 -11.18 -11.31 -2.37
CA ILE A 56 -11.58 -11.10 -0.97
C ILE A 56 -11.81 -9.61 -0.71
N VAL A 57 -10.89 -8.73 -1.12
CA VAL A 57 -11.04 -7.27 -0.97
C VAL A 57 -12.34 -6.77 -1.61
N LYS A 58 -12.74 -7.33 -2.76
CA LYS A 58 -13.96 -6.91 -3.47
C LYS A 58 -15.27 -7.45 -2.87
N ALA A 59 -15.22 -8.55 -2.11
CA ALA A 59 -16.41 -9.29 -1.70
C ALA A 59 -16.62 -9.34 -0.18
N ALA A 60 -15.57 -9.16 0.61
CA ALA A 60 -15.65 -9.19 2.07
C ALA A 60 -16.16 -7.86 2.63
N GLU A 61 -16.66 -7.91 3.87
CA GLU A 61 -17.07 -6.76 4.66
C GLU A 61 -16.45 -6.80 6.06
N GLY A 62 -16.60 -5.72 6.83
CA GLY A 62 -16.20 -5.65 8.23
C GLY A 62 -14.74 -6.03 8.49
N GLY A 63 -14.51 -6.86 9.50
CA GLY A 63 -13.16 -7.26 9.90
C GLY A 63 -12.37 -8.00 8.83
N MET A 64 -13.03 -8.81 7.99
CA MET A 64 -12.37 -9.52 6.90
C MET A 64 -11.92 -8.56 5.81
N PHE A 65 -12.80 -7.62 5.40
CA PHE A 65 -12.43 -6.54 4.49
C PHE A 65 -11.26 -5.72 5.04
N ASN A 66 -11.33 -5.31 6.30
CA ASN A 66 -10.29 -4.49 6.92
C ASN A 66 -8.91 -5.16 6.85
N ASN A 67 -8.82 -6.46 7.14
CA ASN A 67 -7.53 -7.16 7.04
C ASN A 67 -7.11 -7.39 5.58
N ALA A 68 -8.02 -7.82 4.71
CA ALA A 68 -7.72 -8.05 3.29
C ALA A 68 -7.24 -6.77 2.59
N ALA A 69 -7.97 -5.67 2.75
CA ALA A 69 -7.61 -4.38 2.18
C ALA A 69 -6.26 -3.90 2.73
N GLN A 70 -5.99 -4.08 4.03
CA GLN A 70 -4.71 -3.65 4.59
C GLN A 70 -3.54 -4.51 4.11
N VAL A 71 -3.68 -5.82 3.89
CA VAL A 71 -2.63 -6.62 3.24
C VAL A 71 -2.35 -6.08 1.83
N TRP A 72 -3.39 -5.83 1.06
CA TRP A 72 -3.25 -5.32 -0.31
C TRP A 72 -2.60 -3.93 -0.34
N ASN A 73 -3.10 -3.00 0.49
CA ASN A 73 -2.62 -1.63 0.59
C ASN A 73 -1.14 -1.57 0.99
N HIS A 74 -0.71 -2.33 2.00
CA HIS A 74 0.68 -2.36 2.43
C HIS A 74 1.59 -2.98 1.37
N THR A 75 1.15 -4.09 0.75
CA THR A 75 1.91 -4.70 -0.35
C THR A 75 2.13 -3.69 -1.48
N PHE A 76 1.11 -2.95 -1.87
CA PHE A 76 1.22 -1.90 -2.89
C PHE A 76 2.12 -0.74 -2.44
N TYR A 77 2.00 -0.33 -1.17
CA TYR A 77 2.81 0.74 -0.58
C TYR A 77 4.31 0.43 -0.64
N TRP A 78 4.74 -0.77 -0.26
CA TRP A 78 6.15 -1.15 -0.32
C TRP A 78 6.70 -1.17 -1.75
N ASN A 79 5.87 -1.59 -2.72
CA ASN A 79 6.21 -1.59 -4.14
C ASN A 79 6.19 -0.20 -4.78
N SER A 80 5.59 0.80 -4.11
CA SER A 80 5.60 2.20 -4.54
C SER A 80 6.89 2.93 -4.14
N MET A 81 7.81 2.26 -3.44
CA MET A 81 9.06 2.84 -2.93
C MET A 81 10.27 2.01 -3.35
N LYS A 82 11.43 2.68 -3.49
CA LYS A 82 12.71 2.03 -3.76
C LYS A 82 13.89 2.84 -3.20
N PRO A 83 15.04 2.19 -2.95
CA PRO A 83 16.30 2.89 -2.62
C PRO A 83 16.73 3.80 -3.79
N GLY A 84 17.15 5.03 -3.48
CA GLY A 84 17.49 6.02 -4.52
C GLY A 84 16.30 6.40 -5.42
N GLY A 85 15.07 6.18 -4.96
CA GLY A 85 13.86 6.60 -5.64
C GLY A 85 13.60 8.11 -5.56
N GLY A 86 12.40 8.52 -5.99
CA GLY A 86 12.05 9.93 -6.12
C GLY A 86 12.45 10.52 -7.47
N GLY A 87 12.63 11.85 -7.50
CA GLY A 87 12.76 12.60 -8.74
C GLY A 87 11.42 12.85 -9.43
N ALA A 88 11.45 13.48 -10.61
CA ALA A 88 10.27 13.67 -11.43
C ALA A 88 9.90 12.36 -12.17
N PRO A 89 8.61 12.08 -12.39
CA PRO A 89 8.17 10.96 -13.19
C PRO A 89 8.65 11.12 -14.65
N SER A 90 8.71 10.01 -15.38
CA SER A 90 9.01 10.00 -16.81
C SER A 90 8.06 9.08 -17.58
N GLY A 91 8.00 9.24 -18.90
CA GLY A 91 7.14 8.45 -19.78
C GLY A 91 5.65 8.69 -19.54
N LYS A 92 4.82 7.68 -19.85
CA LYS A 92 3.35 7.81 -19.88
C LYS A 92 2.73 8.32 -18.57
N VAL A 93 3.34 8.01 -17.42
CA VAL A 93 2.85 8.51 -16.13
C VAL A 93 3.12 10.00 -15.94
N ALA A 94 4.25 10.51 -16.45
CA ALA A 94 4.53 11.95 -16.43
C ALA A 94 3.56 12.73 -17.31
N ASP A 95 3.26 12.19 -18.49
CA ASP A 95 2.28 12.77 -19.42
C ASP A 95 0.89 12.80 -18.77
N ALA A 96 0.42 11.68 -18.21
CA ALA A 96 -0.86 11.61 -17.53
C ALA A 96 -0.96 12.55 -16.32
N ILE A 97 0.13 12.71 -15.55
CA ILE A 97 0.18 13.67 -14.44
C ILE A 97 0.09 15.09 -14.96
N LYS A 98 0.83 15.43 -16.03
CA LYS A 98 0.79 16.76 -16.63
C LYS A 98 -0.61 17.07 -17.18
N ASP A 99 -1.25 16.11 -17.84
CA ASP A 99 -2.58 16.28 -18.43
C ASP A 99 -3.66 16.45 -17.35
N ALA A 100 -3.58 15.71 -16.24
CA ALA A 100 -4.58 15.74 -15.18
C ALA A 100 -4.37 16.88 -14.17
N PHE A 101 -3.12 17.25 -13.87
CA PHE A 101 -2.78 18.17 -12.79
C PHE A 101 -2.04 19.44 -13.27
N GLY A 102 -1.77 19.56 -14.57
CA GLY A 102 -1.04 20.67 -15.18
C GLY A 102 0.48 20.57 -15.06
N SER A 103 1.00 20.14 -13.90
CA SER A 103 2.43 19.90 -13.68
C SER A 103 2.69 18.88 -12.57
N PHE A 104 3.91 18.33 -12.53
CA PHE A 104 4.31 17.45 -11.42
C PHE A 104 4.37 18.17 -10.07
N ASP A 105 4.76 19.44 -10.04
CA ASP A 105 4.81 20.22 -8.80
C ASP A 105 3.40 20.48 -8.24
N GLU A 106 2.44 20.78 -9.10
CA GLU A 106 1.05 20.94 -8.70
C GLU A 106 0.44 19.61 -8.22
N PHE A 107 0.72 18.51 -8.92
CA PHE A 107 0.37 17.17 -8.43
C PHE A 107 0.96 16.90 -7.04
N LYS A 108 2.26 17.15 -6.86
CA LYS A 108 2.94 16.92 -5.57
C LYS A 108 2.28 17.75 -4.46
N LYS A 109 1.99 19.02 -4.72
CA LYS A 109 1.28 19.90 -3.78
C LYS A 109 -0.08 19.32 -3.40
N GLN A 110 -0.90 18.95 -4.39
CA GLN A 110 -2.24 18.39 -4.13
C GLN A 110 -2.18 17.04 -3.41
N PHE A 111 -1.30 16.13 -3.82
CA PHE A 111 -1.15 14.82 -3.20
C PHE A 111 -0.66 14.93 -1.75
N SER A 112 0.32 15.80 -1.49
CA SER A 112 0.80 16.09 -0.13
C SER A 112 -0.28 16.71 0.75
N ASP A 113 -1.07 17.65 0.22
CA ASP A 113 -2.20 18.25 0.95
C ASP A 113 -3.28 17.20 1.30
N LYS A 114 -3.66 16.35 0.34
CA LYS A 114 -4.61 15.26 0.57
C LYS A 114 -4.13 14.26 1.63
N ALA A 115 -2.84 13.93 1.62
CA ALA A 115 -2.25 13.05 2.63
C ALA A 115 -2.21 13.71 4.01
N ALA A 116 -1.85 15.00 4.09
CA ALA A 116 -1.71 15.73 5.36
C ALA A 116 -3.06 16.09 6.00
N THR A 117 -4.09 16.32 5.20
CA THR A 117 -5.43 16.74 5.66
C THR A 117 -6.40 15.58 5.90
N LEU A 118 -5.99 14.34 5.61
CA LEU A 118 -6.77 13.15 5.94
C LEU A 118 -6.92 13.03 7.47
N PHE A 119 -8.16 13.11 7.96
CA PHE A 119 -8.45 13.00 9.39
C PHE A 119 -8.58 11.52 9.81
N GLY A 120 -7.79 11.11 10.80
CA GLY A 120 -7.77 9.73 11.29
C GLY A 120 -6.80 8.83 10.50
N SER A 121 -7.07 7.53 10.50
CA SER A 121 -6.25 6.55 9.75
C SER A 121 -6.74 6.42 8.31
N GLY A 122 -5.82 6.42 7.34
CA GLY A 122 -6.19 6.26 5.94
C GLY A 122 -4.99 6.29 4.98
N TRP A 123 -5.30 6.39 3.69
CA TRP A 123 -4.35 6.31 2.59
C TRP A 123 -4.63 7.40 1.56
N ALA A 124 -3.59 8.02 1.01
CA ALA A 124 -3.67 8.88 -0.16
C ALA A 124 -3.26 8.07 -1.41
N TRP A 125 -4.07 8.13 -2.46
CA TRP A 125 -3.88 7.32 -3.66
C TRP A 125 -3.84 8.19 -4.92
N LEU A 126 -2.91 7.87 -5.82
CA LEU A 126 -2.97 8.28 -7.22
C LEU A 126 -3.62 7.13 -7.99
N VAL A 127 -4.77 7.39 -8.61
CA VAL A 127 -5.51 6.39 -9.37
C VAL A 127 -5.79 6.90 -10.78
N LYS A 128 -5.87 5.96 -11.72
CA LYS A 128 -6.37 6.22 -13.07
C LYS A 128 -7.82 5.73 -13.12
N ASN A 129 -8.73 6.62 -13.52
CA ASN A 129 -10.15 6.32 -13.71
C ASN A 129 -10.44 5.76 -15.11
#